data_AF-A0A1H0FWK3-F1
#
_entry.id   AF-A0A1H0FWK3-F1
#
_cell.length_a   1.000
_cell.length_b   1.000
_cell.length_c   1.000
_cell.angle_alpha   90.00
_cell.angle_beta   90.00
_cell.angle_gamma   90.00
#
_symmetry.space_group_name_H-M   'P 1'
#
loop_
_entity.id
_entity.type
_entity.pdbx_description
1 polymer ?
#
loop_
_entity_poly.entity_id
_entity_poly.type
_entity_poly.pdbx_seq_one_letter_code
_entity_poly.pdbx_strand_id
1 'polypeptide(L)'
;MIRTSVDGFHRPRVVRYARGRHSAEGYYHDARDLPAIVALLLAPLGPGGNRRYRTASFDLDADLPLAQEPRLAVANAILIVDGTFLQRPELRDHWDVALFVRASAETAEAHGLRRDAAKLGGEAAARDLYAQRYRPAYALYEQIAEPEANCDAIIDNDNLDQPQLHIRAKGRLI
;
A
#
# COMPACT_ATOMS: atom_id res chain seq x y z
N MET A 1 -11.01 -9.69 13.53
CA MET A 1 -10.05 -9.38 12.45
C MET A 1 -10.58 -8.21 11.65
N ILE A 2 -9.73 -7.24 11.37
CA ILE A 2 -10.02 -6.06 10.54
C ILE A 2 -9.13 -6.20 9.31
N ARG A 3 -9.71 -6.12 8.11
CA ARG A 3 -8.97 -6.13 6.83
C ARG A 3 -9.26 -4.84 6.10
N THR A 4 -8.22 -4.17 5.63
CA THR A 4 -8.34 -2.89 4.91
C THR A 4 -7.16 -2.70 3.97
N SER A 5 -7.27 -1.73 3.06
CA SER A 5 -6.17 -1.28 2.22
C SER A 5 -5.81 0.17 2.55
N VAL A 6 -4.57 0.57 2.32
CA VAL A 6 -4.17 1.99 2.37
C VAL A 6 -4.73 2.82 1.22
N ASP A 7 -5.41 2.19 0.26
CA ASP A 7 -6.09 2.88 -0.85
C ASP A 7 -7.23 3.79 -0.39
N GLY A 8 -7.79 3.60 0.81
CA GLY A 8 -8.79 4.50 1.40
C GLY A 8 -8.24 5.86 1.88
N PHE A 9 -6.93 6.09 1.74
CA PHE A 9 -6.23 7.28 2.24
C PHE A 9 -5.46 7.99 1.12
N HIS A 10 -5.99 7.98 -0.10
CA HIS A 10 -5.42 8.79 -1.18
C HIS A 10 -5.57 10.29 -0.90
N ARG A 11 -4.65 11.08 -1.46
CA ARG A 11 -4.84 12.53 -1.56
C ARG A 11 -5.64 12.88 -2.82
N PRO A 12 -6.32 14.04 -2.85
CA PRO A 12 -7.04 14.51 -4.03
C PRO A 12 -6.16 14.58 -5.29
N ARG A 13 -6.76 14.46 -6.48
CA ARG A 13 -6.06 14.53 -7.78
C ARG A 13 -5.15 15.73 -7.91
N VAL A 14 -5.60 16.90 -7.46
CA VAL A 14 -4.81 18.15 -7.51
C VAL A 14 -3.49 18.04 -6.73
N VAL A 15 -3.44 17.24 -5.67
CA VAL A 15 -2.21 17.01 -4.88
C VAL A 15 -1.40 15.86 -5.46
N ARG A 16 -2.00 14.67 -5.64
CA ARG A 16 -1.29 13.46 -6.11
C ARG A 16 -0.73 13.56 -7.54
N TYR A 17 -1.21 14.53 -8.32
CA TYR A 17 -0.75 14.81 -9.68
C TYR A 17 -0.11 16.18 -9.83
N ALA A 18 0.22 16.88 -8.72
CA ALA A 18 0.89 18.18 -8.77
C ALA A 18 2.22 18.14 -9.56
N ARG A 19 2.94 17.01 -9.49
CA ARG A 19 4.17 16.75 -10.26
C ARG A 19 3.93 16.17 -11.66
N GLY A 20 2.67 16.08 -12.09
CA GLY A 20 2.24 15.42 -13.32
C GLY A 20 1.74 13.98 -13.11
N ARG A 21 0.77 13.57 -13.93
CA ARG A 21 0.13 12.25 -13.84
C ARG A 21 1.09 11.07 -14.00
N HIS A 22 2.17 11.22 -14.76
CA HIS A 22 3.17 10.17 -14.98
C HIS A 22 4.34 10.20 -13.97
N SER A 23 4.38 11.18 -13.06
CA SER A 23 5.51 11.32 -12.13
C SER A 23 5.57 10.16 -11.12
N ALA A 24 6.67 9.43 -11.15
CA ALA A 24 7.01 8.41 -10.16
C ALA A 24 7.19 9.00 -8.75
N GLU A 25 7.89 10.12 -8.63
CA GLU A 25 8.02 10.84 -7.35
C GLU A 25 6.66 11.27 -6.81
N GLY A 26 5.76 11.76 -7.67
CA GLY A 26 4.40 12.11 -7.28
C GLY A 26 3.60 10.89 -6.82
N TYR A 27 3.81 9.72 -7.43
CA TYR A 27 3.17 8.50 -6.95
C TYR A 27 3.72 8.06 -5.58
N TYR A 28 5.04 8.14 -5.39
CA TYR A 28 5.67 7.73 -4.13
C TYR A 28 5.36 8.71 -2.98
N HIS A 29 5.57 10.01 -3.17
CA HIS A 29 5.47 11.01 -2.11
C HIS A 29 4.06 11.59 -1.91
N ASP A 30 3.30 11.77 -3.00
CA ASP A 30 2.11 12.63 -2.97
C ASP A 30 0.80 11.84 -3.01
N ALA A 31 0.82 10.57 -3.42
CA ALA A 31 -0.40 9.79 -3.68
C ALA A 31 -1.27 9.52 -2.45
N ARG A 32 -0.67 9.30 -1.27
CA ARG A 32 -1.38 8.93 -0.04
C ARG A 32 -1.11 9.89 1.10
N ASP A 33 -2.13 10.09 1.92
CA ASP A 33 -2.08 10.84 3.16
C ASP A 33 -1.59 9.93 4.30
N LEU A 34 -0.26 9.80 4.40
CA LEU A 34 0.36 8.99 5.46
C LEU A 34 0.01 9.48 6.88
N PRO A 35 0.00 10.80 7.17
CA PRO A 35 -0.52 11.30 8.43
C PRO A 35 -1.95 10.81 8.74
N ALA A 36 -2.85 10.82 7.75
CA ALA A 36 -4.22 10.31 7.95
C ALA A 36 -4.23 8.78 8.22
N ILE A 37 -3.40 7.99 7.55
CA ILE A 37 -3.26 6.55 7.84
C ILE A 37 -2.86 6.34 9.31
N VAL A 38 -1.85 7.07 9.78
CA VAL A 38 -1.39 6.96 11.17
C VAL A 38 -2.47 7.41 12.14
N ALA A 39 -3.02 8.62 11.97
CA ALA A 39 -3.95 9.21 12.93
C ALA A 39 -5.30 8.49 13.00
N LEU A 40 -5.78 7.95 11.88
CA LEU A 40 -7.14 7.40 11.78
C LEU A 40 -7.17 5.87 11.86
N LEU A 41 -6.10 5.18 11.47
CA LEU A 41 -6.06 3.71 11.43
C LEU A 41 -5.05 3.13 12.41
N LEU A 42 -3.77 3.50 12.29
CA LEU A 42 -2.68 2.79 12.98
C LEU A 42 -2.58 3.17 14.46
N ALA A 43 -2.45 4.47 14.78
CA ALA A 43 -2.32 4.93 16.16
C ALA A 43 -3.52 4.56 17.04
N PRO A 44 -4.80 4.63 16.58
CA PRO A 44 -5.94 4.18 17.37
C PRO A 44 -5.95 2.68 17.68
N LEU A 45 -5.33 1.86 16.84
CA LEU A 45 -5.25 0.40 16.99
C LEU A 45 -3.92 -0.08 17.59
N GLY A 46 -2.94 0.82 17.71
CA GLY A 46 -1.62 0.53 18.29
C GLY A 46 -1.59 0.61 19.82
N PRO A 47 -0.40 0.46 20.43
CA PRO A 47 -0.20 0.53 21.88
C PRO A 47 -0.75 1.84 22.48
N GLY A 48 -1.59 1.72 23.52
CA GLY A 48 -2.24 2.88 24.15
C GLY A 48 -3.37 3.53 23.34
N GLY A 49 -3.71 2.97 22.18
CA GLY A 49 -4.80 3.44 21.32
C GLY A 49 -6.19 3.27 21.93
N ASN A 50 -7.15 4.06 21.44
CA ASN A 50 -8.53 4.06 21.94
C ASN A 50 -9.46 3.07 21.22
N ARG A 51 -8.93 2.28 20.28
CA ARG A 51 -9.64 1.31 19.42
C ARG A 51 -10.70 1.91 18.49
N ARG A 52 -10.82 3.24 18.39
CA ARG A 52 -11.75 3.93 17.48
C ARG A 52 -11.02 4.29 16.19
N TYR A 53 -11.24 3.49 15.16
CA TYR A 53 -10.47 3.55 13.91
C TYR A 53 -11.36 3.86 12.71
N ARG A 54 -10.73 4.33 11.63
CA ARG A 54 -11.32 4.48 10.31
C ARG A 54 -10.43 3.77 9.30
N THR A 55 -11.04 3.19 8.27
CA THR A 55 -10.37 2.49 7.17
C THR A 55 -10.23 3.36 5.93
N ALA A 56 -10.84 4.54 5.91
CA ALA A 56 -10.75 5.48 4.82
C ALA A 56 -11.02 6.92 5.29
N SER A 57 -10.43 7.87 4.58
CA SER A 57 -10.69 9.31 4.69
C SER A 57 -10.91 9.98 3.34
N PHE A 58 -10.81 9.22 2.25
CA PHE A 58 -10.94 9.72 0.89
C PHE A 58 -11.57 8.67 -0.03
N ASP A 59 -12.48 9.11 -0.89
CA ASP A 59 -13.02 8.32 -2.00
C ASP A 59 -12.19 8.60 -3.25
N LEU A 60 -11.44 7.60 -3.70
CA LEU A 60 -10.52 7.71 -4.83
C LEU A 60 -11.25 7.89 -6.18
N ASP A 61 -12.40 7.25 -6.35
CA ASP A 61 -13.14 7.28 -7.61
C ASP A 61 -13.88 8.60 -7.77
N ALA A 62 -14.55 9.05 -6.70
CA ALA A 62 -15.24 10.34 -6.66
C ALA A 62 -14.28 11.54 -6.54
N ASP A 63 -13.04 11.32 -6.12
CA ASP A 63 -12.05 12.35 -5.79
C ASP A 63 -12.53 13.32 -4.71
N LEU A 64 -13.14 12.78 -3.65
CA LEU A 64 -13.75 13.57 -2.57
C LEU A 64 -13.32 13.08 -1.17
N PRO A 65 -13.17 13.99 -0.19
CA PRO A 65 -13.01 13.62 1.20
C PRO A 65 -14.18 12.78 1.71
N LEU A 66 -13.87 11.76 2.52
CA LEU A 66 -14.84 10.88 3.14
C LEU A 66 -14.85 11.07 4.66
N ALA A 67 -15.99 11.50 5.20
CA ALA A 67 -16.21 11.57 6.64
C ALA A 67 -16.71 10.21 7.18
N GLN A 68 -15.85 9.19 7.16
CA GLN A 68 -16.23 7.87 7.68
C GLN A 68 -16.42 7.92 9.21
N GLU A 69 -17.55 7.41 9.72
CA GLU A 69 -17.75 7.27 11.16
C GLU A 69 -16.74 6.27 11.77
N PRO A 70 -16.11 6.58 12.93
CA PRO A 70 -15.18 5.65 13.57
C PRO A 70 -15.88 4.36 13.99
N ARG A 71 -15.23 3.23 13.70
CA ARG A 71 -15.62 1.90 14.20
C ARG A 71 -14.85 1.60 15.48
N LEU A 72 -15.44 0.83 16.39
CA LEU A 72 -14.76 0.36 17.60
C LEU A 72 -14.23 -1.06 17.41
N ALA A 73 -12.93 -1.26 17.62
CA ALA A 73 -12.31 -2.59 17.58
C ALA A 73 -12.50 -3.35 18.91
N VAL A 74 -12.68 -4.66 18.81
CA VAL A 74 -12.56 -5.56 19.99
C VAL A 74 -11.13 -5.54 20.54
N ALA A 75 -10.96 -5.87 21.82
CA ALA A 75 -9.68 -5.68 22.51
C ALA A 75 -8.52 -6.52 21.92
N ASN A 76 -8.83 -7.66 21.33
CA ASN A 76 -7.90 -8.59 20.69
C ASN A 76 -8.01 -8.58 19.16
N ALA A 77 -8.42 -7.45 18.56
CA ALA A 77 -8.54 -7.36 17.12
C ALA A 77 -7.17 -7.42 16.44
N ILE A 78 -7.05 -8.29 15.43
CA ILE A 78 -5.90 -8.29 14.50
C ILE A 78 -6.25 -7.39 13.31
N LEU A 79 -5.37 -6.44 13.00
CA LEU A 79 -5.42 -5.61 11.80
C LEU A 79 -4.54 -6.22 10.71
N ILE A 80 -5.10 -6.38 9.51
CA ILE A 80 -4.37 -6.74 8.29
C ILE A 80 -4.56 -5.59 7.30
N VAL A 81 -3.45 -5.02 6.84
CA VAL A 81 -3.44 -3.94 5.87
C VAL A 81 -2.68 -4.35 4.63
N ASP A 82 -3.31 -4.19 3.47
CA ASP A 82 -2.66 -4.35 2.17
C ASP A 82 -2.40 -2.99 1.49
N GLY A 83 -1.52 -3.02 0.50
CA GLY A 83 -1.28 -1.90 -0.42
C GLY A 83 0.19 -1.63 -0.68
N THR A 84 0.45 -0.62 -1.51
CA THR A 84 1.82 -0.25 -1.90
C THR A 84 2.48 0.63 -0.86
N PHE A 85 3.80 0.44 -0.68
CA PHE A 85 4.68 1.29 0.12
C PHE A 85 4.45 1.28 1.64
N LEU A 86 3.91 0.18 2.21
CA LEU A 86 3.58 0.08 3.63
C LEU A 86 4.79 0.16 4.58
N GLN A 87 5.97 -0.29 4.15
CA GLN A 87 7.19 -0.27 4.99
C GLN A 87 8.01 1.03 4.88
N ARG A 88 7.39 2.09 4.34
CA ARG A 88 7.99 3.43 4.33
C ARG A 88 8.37 3.87 5.75
N PRO A 89 9.43 4.68 5.93
CA PRO A 89 9.89 5.11 7.25
C PRO A 89 8.77 5.72 8.12
N GLU A 90 7.83 6.45 7.51
CA GLU A 90 6.72 7.09 8.23
C GLU A 90 5.68 6.11 8.78
N LEU A 91 5.65 4.87 8.28
CA LEU A 91 4.68 3.84 8.68
C LEU A 91 5.33 2.65 9.40
N ARG A 92 6.63 2.43 9.19
CA ARG A 92 7.34 1.19 9.56
C ARG A 92 7.14 0.82 11.04
N ASP A 93 7.28 1.80 11.93
CA ASP A 93 7.24 1.57 13.38
C ASP A 93 5.83 1.31 13.92
N HIS A 94 4.81 1.40 13.07
CA HIS A 94 3.43 1.07 13.42
C HIS A 94 3.04 -0.38 13.11
N TRP A 95 3.91 -1.16 12.45
CA TRP A 95 3.61 -2.55 12.10
C TRP A 95 4.25 -3.52 13.08
N ASP A 96 3.47 -4.40 13.68
CA ASP A 96 3.99 -5.54 14.45
C ASP A 96 4.68 -6.57 13.55
N VAL A 97 4.15 -6.76 12.34
CA VAL A 97 4.62 -7.71 11.33
C VAL A 97 4.43 -7.11 9.93
N ALA A 98 5.40 -7.33 9.05
CA ALA A 98 5.35 -6.98 7.64
C ALA A 98 5.55 -8.23 6.77
N LEU A 99 4.59 -8.49 5.87
CA LEU A 99 4.68 -9.54 4.85
C LEU A 99 4.97 -8.87 3.51
N PHE A 100 6.04 -9.28 2.85
CA PHE A 100 6.39 -8.77 1.52
C PHE A 100 5.88 -9.72 0.45
N VAL A 101 4.95 -9.24 -0.39
CA VAL A 101 4.43 -10.00 -1.52
C VAL A 101 5.35 -9.77 -2.72
N ARG A 102 6.19 -10.74 -3.02
CA ARG A 102 7.16 -10.68 -4.12
C ARG A 102 6.54 -11.19 -5.41
N ALA A 103 6.78 -10.50 -6.50
CA ALA A 103 6.58 -10.97 -7.87
C ALA A 103 7.68 -10.36 -8.74
N SER A 104 8.11 -11.07 -9.78
CA SER A 104 8.99 -10.54 -10.80
C SER A 104 8.37 -9.32 -11.46
N ALA A 105 9.23 -8.45 -12.03
CA ALA A 105 8.77 -7.24 -12.68
C ALA A 105 7.83 -7.55 -13.86
N GLU A 106 8.12 -8.65 -14.57
CA GLU A 106 7.35 -9.17 -15.69
C GLU A 106 5.95 -9.61 -15.23
N THR A 107 5.86 -10.41 -14.16
CA THR A 107 4.58 -10.84 -13.60
C THR A 107 3.77 -9.67 -13.07
N ALA A 108 4.41 -8.74 -12.36
CA ALA A 108 3.76 -7.55 -11.81
C ALA A 108 3.20 -6.65 -12.93
N GLU A 109 3.96 -6.43 -14.01
CA GLU A 109 3.51 -5.67 -15.17
C GLU A 109 2.34 -6.37 -15.87
N ALA A 110 2.48 -7.67 -16.18
CA ALA A 110 1.43 -8.44 -16.85
C ALA A 110 0.10 -8.43 -16.06
N HIS A 111 0.17 -8.59 -14.74
CA HIS A 111 -0.99 -8.50 -13.87
C HIS A 111 -1.60 -7.09 -13.84
N GLY A 112 -0.77 -6.06 -13.76
CA GLY A 112 -1.20 -4.67 -13.83
C GLY A 112 -1.92 -4.33 -15.13
N LEU A 113 -1.33 -4.72 -16.27
CA LEU A 113 -1.91 -4.51 -17.60
C LEU A 113 -3.27 -5.22 -17.72
N ARG A 114 -3.34 -6.51 -17.37
CA ARG A 114 -4.58 -7.29 -17.44
C ARG A 114 -5.71 -6.68 -16.62
N ARG A 115 -5.40 -6.10 -15.45
CA ARG A 115 -6.39 -5.52 -14.53
C ARG A 115 -6.80 -4.10 -14.95
N ASP A 116 -5.84 -3.27 -15.34
CA ASP A 116 -6.02 -1.82 -15.38
C ASP A 116 -6.09 -1.25 -16.81
N ALA A 117 -5.73 -2.02 -17.85
CA ALA A 117 -5.69 -1.53 -19.24
C ALA A 117 -6.98 -0.83 -19.69
N ALA A 118 -8.13 -1.45 -19.46
CA ALA A 118 -9.42 -0.86 -19.84
C ALA A 118 -9.66 0.51 -19.16
N LYS A 119 -9.32 0.63 -17.87
CA LYS A 119 -9.49 1.87 -17.09
C LYS A 119 -8.46 2.94 -17.46
N LEU A 120 -7.31 2.54 -17.98
CA LEU A 120 -6.20 3.43 -18.32
C LEU A 120 -6.20 3.90 -19.78
N GLY A 121 -7.17 3.48 -20.59
CA GLY A 121 -7.28 3.88 -22.00
C GLY A 121 -6.63 2.90 -22.98
N GLY A 122 -6.52 1.63 -22.59
CA GLY A 122 -5.95 0.54 -23.40
C GLY A 122 -4.57 0.11 -22.93
N GLU A 123 -4.08 -0.99 -23.51
CA GLU A 123 -2.83 -1.63 -23.11
C GLU A 123 -1.61 -0.71 -23.29
N ALA A 124 -1.54 0.04 -24.39
CA ALA A 124 -0.44 0.95 -24.67
C ALA A 124 -0.32 2.06 -23.60
N ALA A 125 -1.44 2.69 -23.24
CA ALA A 125 -1.48 3.73 -22.21
C ALA A 125 -1.17 3.17 -20.81
N ALA A 126 -1.63 1.95 -20.52
CA ALA A 126 -1.30 1.29 -19.26
C ALA A 126 0.19 0.93 -19.15
N ARG A 127 0.79 0.44 -20.24
CA ARG A 127 2.22 0.13 -20.31
C ARG A 127 3.07 1.38 -20.15
N ASP A 128 2.70 2.47 -20.82
CA ASP A 128 3.37 3.76 -20.70
C ASP A 128 3.32 4.30 -19.26
N LEU A 129 2.13 4.26 -18.63
CA LEU A 129 1.97 4.68 -17.24
C LEU A 129 2.76 3.78 -16.28
N TYR A 130 2.81 2.46 -16.51
CA TYR A 130 3.59 1.54 -15.69
C TYR A 130 5.09 1.86 -15.78
N ALA A 131 5.61 2.06 -16.99
CA ALA A 131 7.01 2.35 -17.25
C ALA A 131 7.46 3.70 -16.65
N GLN A 132 6.61 4.73 -16.71
CA GLN A 132 6.96 6.07 -16.23
C GLN A 132 6.64 6.30 -14.75
N ARG A 133 5.53 5.77 -14.26
CA ARG A 133 5.00 6.06 -12.91
C ARG A 133 5.22 4.94 -11.92
N TYR A 134 4.77 3.72 -12.23
CA TYR A 134 4.65 2.67 -11.22
C TYR A 134 6.00 1.97 -10.96
N ARG A 135 6.69 1.54 -12.01
CA ARG A 135 7.99 0.86 -11.88
C ARG A 135 9.06 1.76 -11.25
N PRO A 136 9.25 3.03 -11.66
CA PRO A 136 10.27 3.87 -11.05
C PRO A 136 9.89 4.31 -9.62
N ALA A 137 8.60 4.47 -9.31
CA ALA A 137 8.17 4.74 -7.92
C ALA A 137 8.41 3.55 -7.00
N TYR A 138 8.27 2.33 -7.53
CA TYR A 138 8.62 1.12 -6.81
C TYR A 138 10.14 1.03 -6.58
N ALA A 139 10.96 1.38 -7.57
CA ALA A 139 12.41 1.47 -7.38
C ALA A 139 12.81 2.49 -6.29
N LEU A 140 12.13 3.64 -6.20
CA LEU A 140 12.32 4.58 -5.08
C LEU A 140 11.98 3.93 -3.72
N TYR A 141 10.88 3.17 -3.67
CA TYR A 141 10.50 2.45 -2.46
C TYR A 141 11.53 1.39 -2.07
N GLU A 142 12.06 0.63 -3.03
CA GLU A 142 13.12 -0.36 -2.78
C GLU A 142 14.37 0.30 -2.22
N GLN A 143 14.82 1.40 -2.82
CA GLN A 143 16.00 2.13 -2.39
C GLN A 143 15.87 2.72 -0.98
N ILE A 144 14.69 3.26 -0.64
CA ILE A 144 14.49 3.99 0.62
C ILE A 144 14.12 3.05 1.76
N ALA A 145 13.26 2.08 1.50
CA ALA A 145 12.65 1.25 2.52
C ALA A 145 13.22 -0.17 2.57
N GLU A 146 13.92 -0.64 1.54
CA GLU A 146 14.45 -2.01 1.43
C GLU A 146 13.42 -3.06 1.91
N PRO A 147 12.20 -3.07 1.33
CA PRO A 147 11.04 -3.76 1.91
C PRO A 147 11.20 -5.28 2.00
N GLU A 148 11.92 -5.90 1.06
CA GLU A 148 12.22 -7.33 1.12
C GLU A 148 13.23 -7.64 2.24
N ALA A 149 14.22 -6.77 2.45
CA ALA A 149 15.24 -6.92 3.48
C ALA A 149 14.72 -6.65 4.90
N ASN A 150 13.62 -5.88 5.03
CA ASN A 150 13.04 -5.46 6.31
C ASN A 150 11.72 -6.18 6.68
N CYS A 151 11.20 -7.07 5.81
CA CYS A 151 10.00 -7.84 6.11
C CYS A 151 10.26 -9.01 7.08
N ASP A 152 9.19 -9.58 7.64
CA ASP A 152 9.26 -10.77 8.51
C ASP A 152 9.06 -12.07 7.74
N ALA A 153 8.33 -12.03 6.62
CA ALA A 153 8.19 -13.13 5.69
C ALA A 153 7.94 -12.63 4.26
N ILE A 154 8.33 -13.46 3.30
CA ILE A 154 8.10 -13.24 1.87
C ILE A 154 7.00 -14.20 1.42
N ILE A 155 6.02 -13.67 0.70
CA ILE A 155 5.05 -14.45 -0.06
C ILE A 155 5.45 -14.32 -1.53
N ASP A 156 6.03 -15.39 -2.09
CA ASP A 156 6.37 -15.45 -3.50
C ASP A 156 5.11 -15.74 -4.33
N ASN A 157 4.74 -14.78 -5.17
CA ASN A 157 3.51 -14.75 -5.94
C ASN A 157 3.76 -14.75 -7.46
N ASP A 158 4.95 -15.16 -7.92
CA ASP A 158 5.20 -15.30 -9.36
C ASP A 158 4.26 -16.32 -10.01
N ASN A 159 3.93 -17.39 -9.28
CA ASN A 159 2.85 -18.31 -9.64
C ASN A 159 1.70 -18.18 -8.64
N LEU A 160 0.62 -17.50 -9.04
CA LEU A 160 -0.56 -17.31 -8.19
C LEU A 160 -1.28 -18.61 -7.81
N ASP A 161 -1.14 -19.67 -8.61
CA ASP A 161 -1.73 -20.97 -8.30
C ASP A 161 -0.90 -21.77 -7.28
N GLN A 162 0.36 -21.37 -7.07
CA GLN A 162 1.31 -22.03 -6.16
C GLN A 162 2.14 -21.00 -5.38
N PRO A 163 1.52 -20.14 -4.56
CA PRO A 163 2.25 -19.15 -3.78
C PRO A 163 3.11 -19.83 -2.73
N GLN A 164 4.34 -19.35 -2.54
CA GLN A 164 5.27 -19.89 -1.55
C GLN A 164 5.48 -18.92 -0.39
N LEU A 165 5.40 -19.43 0.84
CA LEU A 165 5.69 -18.66 2.04
C LEU A 165 7.10 -18.97 2.55
N HIS A 166 7.91 -17.92 2.69
CA HIS A 166 9.25 -17.99 3.27
C HIS A 166 9.29 -17.13 4.53
N ILE A 167 9.24 -17.77 5.70
CA ILE A 167 9.38 -17.10 7.00
C ILE A 167 10.87 -16.84 7.26
N ARG A 168 11.22 -15.60 7.62
CA ARG A 168 12.62 -15.25 7.85
C ARG A 168 13.02 -15.57 9.29
N ALA A 169 14.17 -16.20 9.46
CA ALA A 169 14.74 -16.58 10.76
C ALA A 169 15.02 -15.40 11.73
N LYS A 170 15.01 -14.17 11.22
CA LYS A 170 15.19 -12.94 12.01
C LYS A 170 13.92 -12.07 12.09
N GLY A 171 12.80 -12.56 11.55
CA GLY A 171 11.52 -11.86 11.56
C GLY A 171 10.78 -12.07 12.89
N ARG A 172 9.75 -11.25 13.12
CA ARG A 172 8.92 -11.22 14.33
C ARG A 172 7.84 -12.31 14.37
N LEU A 173 7.85 -13.24 13.40
CA LEU A 173 6.86 -14.33 13.27
C LEU A 173 7.27 -15.62 13.99
N ILE A 174 8.45 -15.66 14.60
CA ILE A 174 9.07 -16.83 15.23
C ILE A 174 9.62 -16.49 16.61
#